data_AF-A0A284VR44-F1
#
_entry.id   AF-A0A284VR44-F1
#
_cell.length_a   1.000
_cell.length_b   1.000
_cell.length_c   1.000
_cell.angle_alpha   90.00
_cell.angle_beta   90.00
_cell.angle_gamma   90.00
#
_symmetry.space_group_name_H-M   'P 1'
#
loop_
_entity.id
_entity.type
_entity.pdbx_description
1 polymer ?
#
loop_
_entity_poly.entity_id
_entity_poly.type
_entity_poly.pdbx_seq_one_letter_code
_entity_poly.pdbx_strand_id
1 'polypeptide(L)'
;MQADIAIIGGSGVYDVSMLDNVKEVEINTSFGKPSDAITLGSFGDINVAFLPRHGKGHRISPSKLNSRANILALKKLGVKRIISASAVGSLKLELKPLDIVIPDQIFDRTRIRDSTFFEDGVVVHIGFADPFCPEMNSILADITGGLGYRVHRKGTYVCMEGPQFSTRAESKVYQKLGFDIIGMTALPEAKLAREAEMCYGMIATVTDYDVWHEDDVTIETVIENAMKNEEAVRNVIKEAITRIPLERNCVCANSLAGAILTAPDKIPVETKKKLGDLIGKYI
;
A
#
# COMPACT_ATOMS: atom_id res chain seq x y z
N MET A 1 -3.20 -9.74 -20.57
CA MET A 1 -2.34 -9.63 -19.37
C MET A 1 -3.19 -8.97 -18.31
N GLN A 2 -3.80 -9.76 -17.43
CA GLN A 2 -4.69 -9.25 -16.38
C GLN A 2 -4.29 -9.86 -15.04
N ALA A 3 -4.53 -9.14 -13.96
CA ALA A 3 -4.37 -9.60 -12.59
C ALA A 3 -5.56 -9.16 -11.76
N ASP A 4 -6.02 -10.04 -10.88
CA ASP A 4 -7.17 -9.80 -10.00
C ASP A 4 -6.74 -9.05 -8.74
N ILE A 5 -5.64 -9.53 -8.16
CA ILE A 5 -5.03 -9.05 -6.92
C ILE A 5 -3.60 -8.60 -7.21
N ALA A 6 -3.18 -7.50 -6.59
CA ALA A 6 -1.79 -7.11 -6.54
C ALA A 6 -1.23 -7.20 -5.13
N ILE A 7 0.06 -7.51 -5.06
CA ILE A 7 0.88 -7.43 -3.87
C ILE A 7 1.92 -6.34 -4.11
N ILE A 8 1.97 -5.35 -3.21
CA ILE A 8 3.06 -4.38 -3.20
C ILE A 8 3.99 -4.70 -2.03
N GLY A 9 5.14 -5.30 -2.36
CA GLY A 9 6.14 -5.77 -1.40
C GLY A 9 7.04 -4.62 -0.90
N GLY A 10 7.12 -4.46 0.41
CA GLY A 10 8.07 -3.55 1.07
C GLY A 10 9.43 -4.21 1.36
N SER A 11 10.17 -3.67 2.32
CA SER A 11 11.39 -4.29 2.85
C SER A 11 11.10 -5.72 3.33
N GLY A 12 11.89 -6.69 2.86
CA GLY A 12 11.79 -8.09 3.28
C GLY A 12 10.64 -8.89 2.65
N VAL A 13 9.88 -8.36 1.69
CA VAL A 13 8.79 -9.09 1.03
C VAL A 13 9.05 -9.11 -0.48
N TYR A 14 9.82 -10.11 -0.93
CA TYR A 14 10.25 -10.24 -2.32
C TYR A 14 9.99 -11.61 -2.94
N ASP A 15 9.43 -12.54 -2.16
CA ASP A 15 9.34 -13.92 -2.58
C ASP A 15 8.12 -14.20 -3.47
N VAL A 16 8.34 -14.15 -4.78
CA VAL A 16 7.36 -14.53 -5.80
C VAL A 16 7.29 -16.04 -6.04
N SER A 17 8.11 -16.86 -5.35
CA SER A 17 8.13 -18.32 -5.53
C SER A 17 6.83 -19.01 -5.14
N MET A 18 5.95 -18.31 -4.43
CA MET A 18 4.61 -18.80 -4.13
C MET A 18 3.66 -18.80 -5.32
N LEU A 19 4.02 -18.17 -6.43
CA LEU A 19 3.18 -18.05 -7.63
C LEU A 19 3.62 -19.06 -8.69
N ASP A 20 2.65 -19.60 -9.42
CA ASP A 20 2.86 -20.39 -10.61
C ASP A 20 2.90 -19.51 -11.87
N ASN A 21 3.40 -20.06 -12.99
CA ASN A 21 3.36 -19.43 -14.32
C ASN A 21 3.95 -18.02 -14.36
N VAL A 22 5.03 -17.81 -13.62
CA VAL A 22 5.61 -16.49 -13.38
C VAL A 22 6.24 -15.90 -14.65
N LYS A 23 5.93 -14.63 -14.93
CA LYS A 23 6.58 -13.81 -15.97
C LYS A 23 6.66 -12.36 -15.55
N GLU A 24 7.66 -11.65 -16.07
CA GLU A 24 7.80 -10.21 -15.84
C GLU A 24 7.24 -9.41 -17.00
N VAL A 25 6.55 -8.31 -16.70
CA VAL A 25 6.00 -7.39 -17.69
C VAL A 25 6.40 -5.95 -17.37
N GLU A 26 6.84 -5.23 -18.40
CA GLU A 26 7.07 -3.78 -18.30
C GLU A 26 5.80 -3.04 -18.69
N ILE A 27 5.31 -2.17 -17.80
CA ILE A 27 4.12 -1.36 -18.04
C ILE A 27 4.49 0.11 -18.06
N ASN A 28 4.28 0.76 -19.20
CA ASN A 28 4.45 2.20 -19.33
C ASN A 28 3.19 2.95 -18.86
N THR A 29 3.40 4.04 -18.14
CA THR A 29 2.31 4.88 -17.62
C THR A 29 2.49 6.32 -18.04
N SER A 30 1.40 7.10 -18.01
CA SER A 30 1.44 8.55 -18.23
C SER A 30 2.19 9.31 -17.12
N PHE A 31 2.56 8.63 -16.03
CA PHE A 31 3.33 9.17 -14.92
C PHE A 31 4.76 8.63 -14.88
N GLY A 32 5.25 8.03 -15.97
CA GLY A 32 6.58 7.45 -16.05
C GLY A 32 6.62 5.95 -15.75
N LYS A 33 7.79 5.46 -15.33
CA LYS A 33 8.00 4.02 -15.06
C LYS A 33 7.62 3.68 -13.61
N PRO A 34 6.99 2.51 -13.38
CA PRO A 34 6.88 1.93 -12.04
C PRO A 34 8.26 1.68 -11.42
N SER A 35 8.26 1.34 -10.13
CA SER A 35 9.48 1.02 -9.38
C SER A 35 10.30 -0.09 -10.04
N ASP A 36 9.67 -1.08 -10.65
CA ASP A 36 10.30 -2.18 -11.37
C ASP A 36 9.33 -2.81 -12.38
N ALA A 37 9.79 -3.83 -13.11
CA ALA A 37 8.90 -4.72 -13.84
C ALA A 37 7.91 -5.39 -12.87
N ILE A 38 6.67 -5.57 -13.32
CA ILE A 38 5.64 -6.24 -12.54
C ILE A 38 5.72 -7.74 -12.82
N THR A 39 5.81 -8.54 -11.77
CA THR A 39 5.79 -10.00 -11.89
C THR A 39 4.34 -10.46 -11.90
N LEU A 40 3.89 -11.09 -12.99
CA LEU A 40 2.60 -11.75 -13.09
C LEU A 40 2.76 -13.23 -12.83
N GLY A 41 1.83 -13.81 -12.09
CA GLY A 41 1.71 -15.26 -11.90
C GLY A 41 0.29 -15.64 -11.49
N SER A 42 0.09 -16.89 -11.14
CA SER A 42 -1.19 -17.42 -10.65
C SER A 42 -1.02 -18.08 -9.29
N PHE A 43 -2.05 -18.01 -8.46
CA PHE A 43 -2.17 -18.83 -7.25
C PHE A 43 -3.52 -19.55 -7.31
N GLY A 44 -3.50 -20.82 -7.70
CA GLY A 44 -4.72 -21.48 -8.19
C GLY A 44 -5.28 -20.74 -9.40
N ASP A 45 -6.58 -20.44 -9.38
CA ASP A 45 -7.27 -19.73 -10.47
C ASP A 45 -7.15 -18.19 -10.39
N ILE A 46 -6.49 -17.65 -9.37
CA ILE A 46 -6.37 -16.22 -9.14
C ILE A 46 -5.12 -15.68 -9.81
N ASN A 47 -5.27 -14.66 -10.67
CA ASN A 47 -4.13 -13.99 -11.27
C ASN A 47 -3.57 -12.93 -10.31
N VAL A 48 -2.27 -12.98 -10.07
CA VAL A 48 -1.58 -12.13 -9.11
C VAL A 48 -0.52 -11.29 -9.79
N ALA A 49 -0.51 -9.99 -9.48
CA ALA A 49 0.56 -9.07 -9.83
C ALA A 49 1.42 -8.76 -8.59
N PHE A 50 2.73 -8.96 -8.66
CA PHE A 50 3.66 -8.56 -7.62
C PHE A 50 4.51 -7.38 -8.09
N LEU A 51 4.58 -6.33 -7.28
CA LEU A 51 5.40 -5.15 -7.52
C LEU A 51 6.32 -4.90 -6.31
N PRO A 52 7.65 -5.00 -6.45
CA PRO A 52 8.58 -4.62 -5.40
C PRO A 52 8.62 -3.10 -5.28
N ARG A 53 8.11 -2.55 -4.16
CA ARG A 53 7.96 -1.10 -3.95
C ARG A 53 9.27 -0.36 -4.17
N HIS A 54 10.35 -0.83 -3.59
CA HIS A 54 11.67 -0.21 -3.67
C HIS A 54 12.50 -0.66 -4.88
N GLY A 55 11.88 -1.43 -5.78
CA GLY A 55 12.55 -2.16 -6.85
C GLY A 55 13.45 -3.29 -6.34
N LYS A 56 13.84 -4.19 -7.25
CA LYS A 56 14.87 -5.21 -7.01
C LYS A 56 16.16 -4.56 -6.50
N GLY A 57 16.75 -5.15 -5.47
CA GLY A 57 17.94 -4.61 -4.80
C GLY A 57 17.69 -3.38 -3.92
N HIS A 58 16.42 -3.04 -3.62
CA HIS A 58 16.05 -1.95 -2.71
C HIS A 58 16.66 -0.58 -3.10
N ARG A 59 16.67 -0.27 -4.40
CA ARG A 59 17.39 0.89 -4.95
C ARG A 59 16.65 2.23 -4.86
N ILE A 60 15.36 2.22 -4.52
CA ILE A 60 14.51 3.43 -4.53
C ILE A 60 14.13 3.80 -3.09
N SER A 61 14.52 4.98 -2.64
CA SER A 61 14.12 5.50 -1.32
C SER A 61 12.63 5.87 -1.28
N PRO A 62 11.99 5.88 -0.09
CA PRO A 62 10.56 6.18 0.04
C PRO A 62 10.12 7.48 -0.65
N SER A 63 10.88 8.56 -0.49
CA SER A 63 10.60 9.87 -1.11
C SER A 63 10.73 9.92 -2.63
N LYS A 64 11.33 8.89 -3.24
CA LYS A 64 11.56 8.81 -4.70
C LYS A 64 10.69 7.76 -5.37
N LEU A 65 9.81 7.11 -4.62
CA LEU A 65 8.84 6.17 -5.17
C LEU A 65 7.90 6.87 -6.14
N ASN A 66 7.79 6.34 -7.35
CA ASN A 66 6.80 6.79 -8.32
C ASN A 66 5.46 6.08 -8.07
N SER A 67 4.80 6.44 -6.97
CA SER A 67 3.54 5.79 -6.56
C SER A 67 2.43 5.96 -7.62
N ARG A 68 2.42 7.07 -8.37
CA ARG A 68 1.48 7.28 -9.49
C ARG A 68 1.67 6.23 -10.58
N ALA A 69 2.92 6.01 -11.02
CA ALA A 69 3.20 4.98 -12.02
C ALA A 69 2.93 3.57 -11.49
N ASN A 70 3.27 3.29 -10.22
CA ASN A 70 3.00 1.99 -9.60
C ASN A 70 1.51 1.64 -9.62
N ILE A 71 0.67 2.54 -9.09
CA ILE A 71 -0.78 2.32 -9.00
C ILE A 71 -1.43 2.30 -10.39
N LEU A 72 -1.03 3.20 -11.30
CA LEU A 72 -1.61 3.22 -12.65
C LEU A 72 -1.22 1.97 -13.46
N ALA A 73 0.00 1.45 -13.29
CA ALA A 73 0.41 0.21 -13.94
C ALA A 73 -0.43 -0.99 -13.47
N LEU A 74 -0.70 -1.09 -12.16
CA LEU A 74 -1.60 -2.11 -11.62
C LEU A 74 -3.03 -1.94 -12.14
N LYS A 75 -3.54 -0.70 -12.19
CA LYS A 75 -4.86 -0.40 -12.77
C LYS A 75 -4.98 -0.86 -14.22
N LYS A 76 -3.96 -0.61 -15.05
CA LYS A 76 -3.89 -1.07 -16.45
C LYS A 76 -3.87 -2.59 -16.59
N LEU A 77 -3.37 -3.31 -15.59
CA LEU A 77 -3.43 -4.77 -15.50
C LEU A 77 -4.79 -5.27 -15.00
N GLY A 78 -5.77 -4.39 -14.76
CA GLY A 78 -7.10 -4.77 -14.32
C GLY A 78 -7.20 -5.07 -12.82
N VAL A 79 -6.16 -4.79 -12.04
CA VAL A 79 -6.11 -5.03 -10.60
C VAL A 79 -7.25 -4.29 -9.91
N LYS A 80 -7.92 -4.98 -8.98
CA LYS A 80 -9.02 -4.43 -8.19
C LYS A 80 -8.74 -4.41 -6.69
N ARG A 81 -7.79 -5.22 -6.22
CA ARG A 81 -7.40 -5.38 -4.80
C ARG A 81 -5.88 -5.28 -4.68
N ILE A 82 -5.40 -4.55 -3.69
CA ILE A 82 -3.99 -4.37 -3.38
C ILE A 82 -3.75 -4.79 -1.94
N ILE A 83 -2.88 -5.77 -1.75
CA ILE A 83 -2.31 -6.11 -0.44
C ILE A 83 -0.92 -5.47 -0.36
N SER A 84 -0.79 -4.46 0.47
CA SER A 84 0.48 -3.82 0.76
C SER A 84 1.13 -4.47 1.98
N ALA A 85 2.41 -4.78 1.90
CA ALA A 85 3.20 -5.16 3.06
C ALA A 85 4.25 -4.08 3.36
N SER A 86 4.42 -3.70 4.62
CA SER A 86 5.47 -2.76 5.05
C SER A 86 5.99 -3.06 6.44
N ALA A 87 7.31 -2.91 6.62
CA ALA A 87 7.93 -2.80 7.93
C ALA A 87 7.57 -1.45 8.58
N VAL A 88 7.33 -1.46 9.89
CA VAL A 88 6.94 -0.27 10.67
C VAL A 88 7.62 -0.24 12.03
N GLY A 89 7.90 0.96 12.50
CA GLY A 89 8.23 1.19 13.91
C GLY A 89 6.95 1.26 14.74
N SER A 90 7.00 0.72 15.96
CA SER A 90 5.93 0.82 16.93
C SER A 90 6.05 2.12 17.73
N LEU A 91 4.93 2.76 18.01
CA LEU A 91 4.82 3.90 18.93
C LEU A 91 4.18 3.50 20.27
N LYS A 92 3.94 2.21 20.50
CA LYS A 92 3.21 1.68 21.67
C LYS A 92 3.85 0.40 22.20
N LEU A 93 4.00 0.28 23.51
CA LEU A 93 4.69 -0.86 24.13
C LEU A 93 3.96 -2.20 23.89
N GLU A 94 2.64 -2.16 23.75
CA GLU A 94 1.80 -3.34 23.49
C GLU A 94 1.90 -3.87 22.05
N LEU A 95 2.40 -3.05 21.11
CA LEU A 95 2.67 -3.41 19.71
C LEU A 95 4.15 -3.79 19.60
N LYS A 96 4.44 -5.07 19.81
CA LYS A 96 5.83 -5.55 19.94
C LYS A 96 6.46 -5.86 18.59
N PRO A 97 7.78 -5.80 18.43
CA PRO A 97 8.45 -6.38 17.27
C PRO A 97 7.96 -7.81 17.00
N LEU A 98 7.75 -8.13 15.73
CA LEU A 98 7.11 -9.35 15.21
C LEU A 98 5.57 -9.41 15.33
N ASP A 99 4.93 -8.45 15.99
CA ASP A 99 3.48 -8.30 15.90
C ASP A 99 3.08 -7.79 14.50
N ILE A 100 1.87 -8.16 14.08
CA ILE A 100 1.25 -7.66 12.85
C ILE A 100 0.14 -6.68 13.23
N VAL A 101 0.13 -5.52 12.59
CA VAL A 101 -0.95 -4.53 12.68
C VAL A 101 -1.65 -4.45 11.33
N ILE A 102 -2.98 -4.51 11.34
CA ILE A 102 -3.82 -4.21 10.19
C ILE A 102 -4.41 -2.82 10.42
N PRO A 103 -3.74 -1.74 9.98
CA PRO A 103 -4.16 -0.38 10.30
C PRO A 103 -5.49 -0.05 9.62
N ASP A 104 -6.33 0.70 10.33
CA ASP A 104 -7.61 1.22 9.85
C ASP A 104 -7.58 2.74 9.61
N GLN A 105 -6.54 3.43 10.09
CA GLN A 105 -6.34 4.86 9.90
C GLN A 105 -4.92 5.23 9.50
N ILE A 106 -4.78 6.39 8.86
CA ILE A 106 -3.49 6.90 8.40
C ILE A 106 -3.37 8.42 8.58
N PHE A 107 -2.20 8.88 9.01
CA PHE A 107 -1.86 10.29 9.17
C PHE A 107 -0.70 10.67 8.24
N ASP A 108 -0.87 11.77 7.51
CA ASP A 108 0.09 12.20 6.49
C ASP A 108 1.10 13.21 7.06
N ARG A 109 2.37 12.80 7.16
CA ARG A 109 3.53 13.65 7.47
C ARG A 109 4.51 13.75 6.31
N THR A 110 4.11 13.28 5.13
CA THR A 110 4.86 13.44 3.88
C THR A 110 4.80 14.89 3.40
N ARG A 111 5.73 15.30 2.53
CA ARG A 111 5.93 16.71 2.16
C ARG A 111 6.15 16.95 0.68
N ILE A 112 6.80 16.03 -0.02
CA ILE A 112 7.34 16.30 -1.37
C ILE A 112 6.82 15.35 -2.45
N ARG A 113 5.79 14.57 -2.15
CA ARG A 113 5.32 13.48 -3.00
C ARG A 113 4.06 13.88 -3.75
N ASP A 114 4.00 13.55 -5.03
CA ASP A 114 2.78 13.72 -5.82
C ASP A 114 1.70 12.77 -5.30
N SER A 115 0.64 13.33 -4.72
CA SER A 115 -0.34 12.57 -3.94
C SER A 115 -1.71 12.42 -4.61
N THR A 116 -1.84 12.82 -5.87
CA THR A 116 -3.05 12.66 -6.68
C THR A 116 -2.69 12.41 -8.16
N PHE A 117 -3.58 11.73 -8.87
CA PHE A 117 -3.58 11.66 -10.34
C PHE A 117 -4.20 12.89 -11.00
N PHE A 118 -5.04 13.62 -10.27
CA PHE A 118 -5.91 14.65 -10.81
C PHE A 118 -5.21 16.02 -10.77
N GLU A 119 -4.63 16.37 -11.90
CA GLU A 119 -3.93 17.62 -12.17
C GLU A 119 -4.44 18.18 -13.52
N ASP A 120 -3.93 19.33 -13.96
CA ASP A 120 -4.08 19.79 -15.35
C ASP A 120 -5.53 19.90 -15.87
N GLY A 121 -6.40 20.58 -15.11
CA GLY A 121 -7.75 20.92 -15.58
C GLY A 121 -8.83 19.86 -15.32
N VAL A 122 -8.60 18.94 -14.40
CA VAL A 122 -9.64 18.12 -13.77
C VAL A 122 -9.56 18.25 -12.24
N VAL A 123 -10.70 18.49 -11.61
CA VAL A 123 -10.83 18.63 -10.16
C VAL A 123 -11.64 17.45 -9.64
N VAL A 124 -11.05 16.74 -8.68
CA VAL A 124 -11.65 15.59 -8.02
C VAL A 124 -11.51 15.73 -6.50
N HIS A 125 -12.60 15.49 -5.78
CA HIS A 125 -12.59 15.40 -4.32
C HIS A 125 -13.14 14.05 -3.88
N ILE A 126 -12.23 13.12 -3.61
CA ILE A 126 -12.58 11.75 -3.21
C ILE A 126 -12.68 11.61 -1.70
N GLY A 127 -13.67 10.85 -1.23
CA GLY A 127 -13.76 10.49 0.18
C GLY A 127 -12.59 9.61 0.62
N PHE A 128 -11.90 10.04 1.67
CA PHE A 128 -10.73 9.34 2.24
C PHE A 128 -10.79 9.26 3.78
N ALA A 129 -11.99 9.38 4.37
CA ALA A 129 -12.19 9.27 5.81
C ALA A 129 -11.72 7.91 6.36
N ASP A 130 -12.06 6.83 5.66
CA ASP A 130 -11.57 5.48 5.92
C ASP A 130 -10.60 5.09 4.80
N PRO A 131 -9.27 5.17 5.01
CA PRO A 131 -8.28 5.05 3.94
C PRO A 131 -8.10 3.61 3.44
N PHE A 132 -8.33 2.61 4.30
CA PHE A 132 -8.21 1.19 3.99
C PHE A 132 -9.58 0.56 3.66
N CYS A 133 -9.58 -0.50 2.86
CA CYS A 133 -10.79 -1.22 2.52
C CYS A 133 -11.26 -2.07 3.73
N PRO A 134 -12.47 -1.83 4.29
CA PRO A 134 -12.93 -2.52 5.50
C PRO A 134 -13.07 -4.03 5.29
N GLU A 135 -13.50 -4.45 4.10
CA GLU A 135 -13.61 -5.87 3.73
C GLU A 135 -12.23 -6.54 3.74
N MET A 136 -11.23 -5.90 3.11
CA MET A 136 -9.86 -6.45 3.11
C MET A 136 -9.25 -6.47 4.51
N ASN A 137 -9.42 -5.40 5.29
CA ASN A 137 -8.89 -5.33 6.65
C ASN A 137 -9.47 -6.43 7.55
N SER A 138 -10.78 -6.69 7.48
CA SER A 138 -11.38 -7.78 8.26
C SER A 138 -10.79 -9.13 7.87
N ILE A 139 -10.73 -9.42 6.57
CA ILE A 139 -10.21 -10.69 6.05
C ILE A 139 -8.74 -10.89 6.44
N LEU A 140 -7.90 -9.86 6.26
CA LEU A 140 -6.49 -9.91 6.65
C LEU A 140 -6.34 -10.17 8.15
N ALA A 141 -7.08 -9.44 8.99
CA ALA A 141 -7.03 -9.63 10.43
C ALA A 141 -7.46 -11.04 10.87
N ASP A 142 -8.54 -11.58 10.29
CA ASP A 142 -9.04 -12.93 10.58
C ASP A 142 -8.06 -14.01 10.14
N ILE A 143 -7.45 -13.85 8.96
CA ILE A 143 -6.42 -14.76 8.46
C ILE A 143 -5.19 -14.74 9.38
N THR A 144 -4.68 -13.55 9.70
CA THR A 144 -3.48 -13.42 10.54
C THR A 144 -3.69 -14.06 11.90
N GLY A 145 -4.82 -13.82 12.56
CA GLY A 145 -5.15 -14.48 13.83
C GLY A 145 -5.38 -15.98 13.70
N GLY A 146 -6.05 -16.43 12.62
CA GLY A 146 -6.29 -17.84 12.35
C GLY A 146 -5.03 -18.66 12.09
N LEU A 147 -3.98 -18.01 11.57
CA LEU A 147 -2.63 -18.61 11.41
C LEU A 147 -1.81 -18.61 12.70
N GLY A 148 -2.35 -18.09 13.81
CA GLY A 148 -1.67 -18.06 15.12
C GLY A 148 -0.71 -16.90 15.31
N TYR A 149 -0.64 -15.94 14.36
CA TYR A 149 0.16 -14.74 14.53
C TYR A 149 -0.54 -13.74 15.46
N ARG A 150 0.25 -13.01 16.25
CA ARG A 150 -0.25 -11.92 17.09
C ARG A 150 -0.65 -10.74 16.21
N VAL A 151 -1.96 -10.46 16.16
CA VAL A 151 -2.55 -9.45 15.30
C VAL A 151 -3.25 -8.35 16.10
N HIS A 152 -2.99 -7.10 15.71
CA HIS A 152 -3.72 -5.91 16.14
C HIS A 152 -4.62 -5.47 15.00
N ARG A 153 -5.93 -5.56 15.20
CA ARG A 153 -6.93 -5.38 14.12
C ARG A 153 -7.18 -3.91 13.72
N LYS A 154 -6.53 -2.97 14.41
CA LYS A 154 -6.67 -1.53 14.25
C LYS A 154 -5.34 -0.85 14.57
N GLY A 155 -5.19 0.36 14.07
CA GLY A 155 -4.03 1.20 14.33
C GLY A 155 -3.97 2.38 13.38
N THR A 156 -3.54 3.52 13.90
CA THR A 156 -3.25 4.73 13.14
C THR A 156 -1.78 4.70 12.71
N TYR A 157 -1.57 4.58 11.40
CA TYR A 157 -0.25 4.66 10.78
C TYR A 157 0.13 6.13 10.53
N VAL A 158 1.24 6.61 11.07
CA VAL A 158 1.82 7.90 10.64
C VAL A 158 2.83 7.67 9.52
N CYS A 159 2.56 8.26 8.35
CA CYS A 159 3.44 8.20 7.20
C CYS A 159 4.38 9.41 7.19
N MET A 160 5.63 9.23 7.57
CA MET A 160 6.64 10.29 7.50
C MET A 160 7.37 10.30 6.14
N GLU A 161 8.06 11.41 5.85
CA GLU A 161 8.79 11.57 4.60
C GLU A 161 10.04 10.66 4.50
N GLY A 162 10.83 10.57 5.57
CA GLY A 162 12.17 9.95 5.51
C GLY A 162 13.18 10.81 4.74
N PRO A 163 14.37 10.26 4.40
CA PRO A 163 14.79 8.88 4.66
C PRO A 163 15.30 8.62 6.07
N GLN A 164 15.59 9.66 6.85
CA GLN A 164 16.00 9.49 8.25
C GLN A 164 14.83 8.97 9.09
N PHE A 165 15.14 8.16 10.11
CA PHE A 165 14.19 7.88 11.19
C PHE A 165 13.82 9.16 11.95
N SER A 166 12.76 9.07 12.76
CA SER A 166 12.31 10.17 13.60
C SER A 166 13.40 10.62 14.57
N THR A 167 13.35 11.87 14.97
CA THR A 167 13.96 12.30 16.23
C THR A 167 13.13 11.82 17.42
N ARG A 168 13.72 11.67 18.61
CA ARG A 168 12.99 11.32 19.84
C ARG A 168 11.85 12.29 20.16
N ALA A 169 12.02 13.57 19.81
CA ALA A 169 10.99 14.59 19.97
C ALA A 169 9.77 14.33 19.07
N GLU A 170 10.00 13.96 17.81
CA GLU A 170 8.94 13.60 16.87
C GLU A 170 8.18 12.35 17.35
N SER A 171 8.88 11.29 17.74
CA SER A 171 8.24 10.06 18.26
C SER A 171 7.37 10.36 19.48
N LYS A 172 7.85 11.16 20.44
CA LYS A 172 7.06 11.58 21.61
C LYS A 172 5.83 12.40 21.23
N VAL A 173 5.90 13.23 20.18
CA VAL A 173 4.72 13.95 19.66
C VAL A 173 3.71 12.97 19.09
N TYR A 174 4.15 12.01 18.27
CA TYR A 174 3.27 11.00 17.69
C TYR A 174 2.58 10.13 18.76
N GLN A 175 3.30 9.75 19.81
CA GLN A 175 2.72 9.06 20.97
C GLN A 175 1.66 9.90 21.68
N LYS A 176 1.92 11.19 21.91
CA LYS A 176 0.94 12.11 22.53
C LYS A 176 -0.31 12.32 21.66
N LEU A 177 -0.16 12.24 20.34
CA LEU A 177 -1.28 12.28 19.40
C LEU A 177 -2.04 10.94 19.31
N GLY A 178 -1.54 9.90 19.98
CA GLY A 178 -2.19 8.59 20.05
C GLY A 178 -1.94 7.69 18.84
N PHE A 179 -0.95 8.01 18.00
CA PHE A 179 -0.59 7.17 16.85
C PHE A 179 0.01 5.84 17.30
N ASP A 180 -0.16 4.81 16.47
CA ASP A 180 0.14 3.42 16.82
C ASP A 180 1.46 2.95 16.21
N ILE A 181 1.63 3.20 14.91
CA ILE A 181 2.77 2.73 14.12
C ILE A 181 3.25 3.82 13.19
N ILE A 182 4.53 3.78 12.83
CA ILE A 182 5.18 4.74 11.95
C ILE A 182 5.85 4.03 10.77
N GLY A 183 5.75 4.62 9.59
CA GLY A 183 6.50 4.19 8.43
C GLY A 183 6.57 5.26 7.36
N MET A 184 7.01 4.89 6.15
CA MET A 184 7.36 5.86 5.12
C MET A 184 6.69 5.65 3.76
N THR A 185 5.78 4.68 3.60
CA THR A 185 5.41 4.17 2.26
C THR A 185 3.92 4.10 1.97
N ALA A 186 3.05 4.06 2.97
CA ALA A 186 1.61 3.88 2.75
C ALA A 186 0.93 5.12 2.12
N LEU A 187 1.56 6.31 2.18
CA LEU A 187 1.16 7.50 1.43
C LEU A 187 2.24 7.93 0.44
N PRO A 188 1.87 8.33 -0.79
CA PRO A 188 0.51 8.50 -1.30
C PRO A 188 -0.13 7.21 -1.88
N GLU A 189 0.47 6.04 -1.68
CA GLU A 189 0.00 4.76 -2.25
C GLU A 189 -1.49 4.48 -2.00
N ALA A 190 -1.97 4.65 -0.76
CA ALA A 190 -3.38 4.45 -0.42
C ALA A 190 -4.34 5.49 -1.05
N LYS A 191 -3.92 6.76 -1.13
CA LYS A 191 -4.68 7.84 -1.80
C LYS A 191 -4.87 7.52 -3.28
N LEU A 192 -3.78 7.16 -3.95
CA LEU A 192 -3.78 6.84 -5.36
C LEU A 192 -4.57 5.55 -5.65
N ALA A 193 -4.48 4.54 -4.79
CA ALA A 193 -5.32 3.34 -4.90
C ALA A 193 -6.81 3.69 -4.81
N ARG A 194 -7.20 4.60 -3.91
CA ARG A 194 -8.57 5.12 -3.80
C ARG A 194 -9.01 5.86 -5.06
N GLU A 195 -8.17 6.73 -5.61
CA GLU A 195 -8.45 7.45 -6.87
C GLU A 195 -8.58 6.52 -8.07
N ALA A 196 -7.84 5.40 -8.08
CA ALA A 196 -7.93 4.37 -9.10
C ALA A 196 -9.08 3.38 -8.89
N GLU A 197 -9.95 3.61 -7.91
CA GLU A 197 -11.04 2.70 -7.51
C GLU A 197 -10.54 1.28 -7.25
N MET A 198 -9.40 1.15 -6.57
CA MET A 198 -8.82 -0.12 -6.13
C MET A 198 -8.94 -0.23 -4.61
N CYS A 199 -9.20 -1.43 -4.13
CA CYS A 199 -9.27 -1.70 -2.70
C CYS A 199 -7.85 -1.85 -2.17
N TYR A 200 -7.54 -1.18 -1.07
CA TYR A 200 -6.20 -1.18 -0.48
C TYR A 200 -6.28 -1.70 0.95
N GLY A 201 -5.56 -2.78 1.24
CA GLY A 201 -5.35 -3.32 2.57
C GLY A 201 -3.86 -3.39 2.87
N MET A 202 -3.49 -3.26 4.15
CA MET A 202 -2.10 -3.21 4.57
C MET A 202 -1.83 -4.23 5.67
N ILE A 203 -0.73 -4.97 5.51
CA ILE A 203 -0.09 -5.78 6.53
C ILE A 203 1.13 -4.99 7.00
N ALA A 204 1.05 -4.40 8.20
CA ALA A 204 2.15 -3.68 8.81
C ALA A 204 2.84 -4.57 9.83
N THR A 205 4.12 -4.87 9.64
CA THR A 205 4.87 -5.76 10.54
C THR A 205 5.81 -4.94 11.39
N VAL A 206 5.65 -5.00 12.71
CA VAL A 206 6.47 -4.22 13.64
C VAL A 206 7.89 -4.78 13.65
N THR A 207 8.87 -3.91 13.41
CA THR A 207 10.29 -4.28 13.40
C THR A 207 11.06 -3.77 14.62
N ASP A 208 10.59 -2.70 15.24
CA ASP A 208 11.28 -1.95 16.29
C ASP A 208 10.29 -1.04 17.03
N TYR A 209 10.76 -0.32 18.05
CA TYR A 209 9.98 0.68 18.80
C TYR A 209 10.38 2.12 18.42
N ASP A 210 10.74 2.36 17.15
CA ASP A 210 11.23 3.65 16.66
C ASP A 210 12.40 4.15 17.55
N VAL A 211 12.41 5.42 17.96
CA VAL A 211 13.46 5.99 18.82
C VAL A 211 12.95 6.44 20.20
N TRP A 212 11.76 6.00 20.61
CA TRP A 212 11.21 6.38 21.93
C TRP A 212 11.57 5.38 23.04
N HIS A 213 11.97 4.16 22.68
CA HIS A 213 12.43 3.12 23.61
C HIS A 213 13.93 3.26 23.92
N GLU A 214 14.41 2.52 24.93
CA GLU A 214 15.84 2.48 25.29
C GLU A 214 16.68 1.82 24.19
N ASP A 215 16.09 0.86 23.47
CA ASP A 215 16.66 0.25 22.27
C ASP A 215 16.36 1.13 21.06
N ASP A 216 17.36 1.89 20.60
CA ASP A 216 17.23 2.70 19.39
C ASP A 216 17.08 1.81 18.16
N VAL A 217 16.20 2.21 17.23
CA VAL A 217 16.09 1.55 15.92
C VAL A 217 17.42 1.62 15.17
N THR A 218 17.92 0.44 14.77
CA THR A 218 19.05 0.30 13.86
C THR A 218 18.60 -0.40 12.58
N ILE A 219 19.31 -0.18 11.48
CA ILE A 219 18.98 -0.83 10.20
C ILE A 219 19.11 -2.36 10.30
N GLU A 220 20.06 -2.85 11.10
CA GLU A 220 20.28 -4.26 11.35
C GLU A 220 19.05 -4.89 12.02
N THR A 221 18.54 -4.26 13.08
CA THR A 221 17.34 -4.73 13.80
C THR A 221 16.13 -4.77 12.88
N VAL A 222 15.97 -3.73 12.04
CA VAL A 222 14.89 -3.67 11.05
C VAL A 222 14.99 -4.82 10.06
N ILE A 223 16.18 -5.08 9.51
CA ILE A 223 16.40 -6.15 8.53
C ILE A 223 16.15 -7.52 9.16
N GLU A 224 16.69 -7.79 10.35
CA GLU A 224 16.53 -9.08 11.03
C GLU A 224 15.06 -9.39 11.32
N ASN A 225 14.33 -8.43 11.87
CA ASN A 225 12.92 -8.63 12.18
C ASN A 225 12.05 -8.63 10.91
N ALA A 226 12.40 -7.87 9.87
CA ALA A 226 11.73 -7.96 8.58
C ALA A 226 11.89 -9.35 7.95
N MET A 227 13.08 -9.96 8.03
CA MET A 227 13.30 -11.33 7.55
C MET A 227 12.49 -12.36 8.35
N LYS A 228 12.39 -12.22 9.68
CA LYS A 228 11.54 -13.07 10.51
C LYS A 228 10.05 -12.90 10.17
N ASN A 229 9.64 -11.67 9.88
CA ASN A 229 8.28 -11.35 9.48
C ASN A 229 7.94 -11.80 8.05
N GLU A 230 8.93 -12.01 7.18
CA GLU A 230 8.72 -12.40 5.78
C GLU A 230 7.86 -13.67 5.67
N GLU A 231 8.15 -14.68 6.49
CA GLU A 231 7.38 -15.93 6.47
C GLU A 231 5.93 -15.70 6.89
N ALA A 232 5.71 -14.90 7.94
CA ALA A 232 4.37 -14.56 8.40
C ALA A 232 3.57 -13.80 7.34
N VAL A 233 4.19 -12.80 6.70
CA VAL A 233 3.59 -12.04 5.60
C VAL A 233 3.26 -12.97 4.43
N ARG A 234 4.19 -13.85 4.03
CA ARG A 234 3.99 -14.81 2.93
C ARG A 234 2.79 -15.71 3.21
N ASN A 235 2.69 -16.26 4.42
CA ASN A 235 1.59 -17.15 4.81
C ASN A 235 0.25 -16.41 4.82
N VAL A 236 0.21 -15.19 5.38
CA VAL A 236 -1.00 -14.34 5.35
C VAL A 236 -1.41 -14.02 3.92
N ILE A 237 -0.46 -13.68 3.04
CA ILE A 237 -0.77 -13.35 1.64
C ILE A 237 -1.32 -14.57 0.89
N LYS A 238 -0.72 -15.75 1.04
CA LYS A 238 -1.21 -16.99 0.41
C LYS A 238 -2.68 -17.25 0.76
N GLU A 239 -3.03 -17.17 2.05
CA GLU A 239 -4.41 -17.32 2.51
C GLU A 239 -5.31 -16.15 2.08
N ALA A 240 -4.76 -14.93 1.98
CA ALA A 240 -5.55 -13.76 1.56
C ALA A 240 -5.93 -13.84 0.09
N ILE A 241 -5.04 -14.33 -0.78
CA ILE A 241 -5.32 -14.52 -2.21
C ILE A 241 -6.52 -15.44 -2.42
N THR A 242 -6.66 -16.49 -1.61
CA THR A 242 -7.77 -17.46 -1.74
C THR A 242 -9.08 -16.99 -1.10
N ARG A 243 -9.01 -16.09 -0.11
CA ARG A 243 -10.18 -15.65 0.68
C ARG A 243 -10.75 -14.29 0.30
N ILE A 244 -9.96 -13.41 -0.32
CA ILE A 244 -10.46 -12.10 -0.76
C ILE A 244 -11.42 -12.30 -1.94
N PRO A 245 -12.68 -11.85 -1.84
CA PRO A 245 -13.63 -11.99 -2.93
C PRO A 245 -13.24 -11.09 -4.12
N LEU A 246 -13.36 -11.67 -5.31
CA LEU A 246 -13.16 -10.96 -6.59
C LEU A 246 -14.27 -9.94 -6.85
N GLU A 247 -15.50 -10.26 -6.46
CA GLU A 247 -16.60 -9.31 -6.44
C GLU A 247 -16.39 -8.31 -5.29
N ARG A 248 -16.75 -7.05 -5.54
CA ARG A 248 -16.48 -5.95 -4.61
C ARG A 248 -17.77 -5.32 -4.12
N ASN A 249 -18.02 -5.47 -2.83
CA ASN A 249 -19.19 -4.89 -2.17
C ASN A 249 -18.85 -3.64 -1.33
N CYS A 250 -17.61 -3.16 -1.43
CA CYS A 250 -17.12 -1.99 -0.70
C CYS A 250 -17.19 -0.69 -1.52
N VAL A 251 -17.17 0.45 -0.82
CA VAL A 251 -17.18 1.80 -1.42
C VAL A 251 -16.03 2.07 -2.39
N CYS A 252 -14.89 1.37 -2.24
CA CYS A 252 -13.72 1.55 -3.11
C CYS A 252 -14.00 1.24 -4.58
N ALA A 253 -15.02 0.43 -4.89
CA ALA A 253 -15.32 0.03 -6.26
C ALA A 253 -15.88 1.17 -7.13
N ASN A 254 -16.44 2.19 -6.49
CA ASN A 254 -17.09 3.34 -7.14
C ASN A 254 -16.67 4.65 -6.46
N SER A 255 -15.48 4.70 -5.85
CA SER A 255 -15.07 5.85 -5.04
C SER A 255 -14.92 7.14 -5.84
N LEU A 256 -14.78 7.05 -7.17
CA LEU A 256 -14.70 8.22 -8.05
C LEU A 256 -16.08 8.69 -8.53
N ALA A 257 -17.13 7.88 -8.35
CA ALA A 257 -18.48 8.24 -8.74
C ALA A 257 -18.95 9.49 -7.98
N GLY A 258 -19.30 10.55 -8.71
CA GLY A 258 -19.71 11.83 -8.14
C GLY A 258 -18.58 12.66 -7.52
N ALA A 259 -17.33 12.19 -7.57
CA ALA A 259 -16.16 12.92 -7.05
C ALA A 259 -15.54 13.88 -8.07
N ILE A 260 -15.80 13.69 -9.36
CA ILE A 260 -15.32 14.56 -10.45
C ILE A 260 -16.22 15.80 -10.52
N LEU A 261 -15.68 16.96 -10.18
CA LEU A 261 -16.43 18.23 -10.18
C LEU A 261 -16.33 18.98 -11.49
N THR A 262 -15.23 18.82 -12.22
CA THR A 262 -15.05 19.49 -13.51
C THR A 262 -16.04 18.90 -14.52
N ALA A 263 -16.85 19.77 -15.12
CA ALA A 263 -17.78 19.38 -16.18
C ALA A 263 -17.03 18.68 -17.33
N PRO A 264 -17.56 17.56 -17.89
CA PRO A 264 -16.83 16.79 -18.90
C PRO A 264 -16.38 17.59 -20.13
N ASP A 265 -17.11 18.61 -20.57
CA ASP A 265 -16.74 19.47 -21.70
C ASP A 265 -15.60 20.44 -21.39
N LYS A 266 -15.28 20.66 -20.10
CA LYS A 266 -14.19 21.54 -19.64
C LYS A 266 -12.88 20.82 -19.37
N ILE A 267 -12.90 19.49 -19.29
CA ILE A 267 -11.67 18.70 -19.10
C ILE A 267 -10.85 18.73 -20.40
N PRO A 268 -9.59 19.19 -20.38
CA PRO A 268 -8.75 19.23 -21.57
C PRO A 268 -8.62 17.84 -22.22
N VAL A 269 -8.58 17.80 -23.56
CA VAL A 269 -8.51 16.54 -24.33
C VAL A 269 -7.29 15.70 -23.93
N GLU A 270 -6.13 16.33 -23.77
CA GLU A 270 -4.92 15.64 -23.33
C GLU A 270 -5.04 15.08 -21.92
N THR A 271 -5.72 15.79 -21.01
CA THR A 271 -6.00 15.31 -19.66
C THR A 271 -6.94 14.10 -19.67
N LYS A 272 -8.00 14.12 -20.51
CA LYS A 272 -8.87 12.96 -20.71
C LYS A 272 -8.11 11.74 -21.20
N LYS A 273 -7.20 11.93 -22.16
CA LYS A 273 -6.37 10.86 -22.71
C LYS A 273 -5.38 10.33 -21.66
N LYS A 274 -4.71 11.22 -20.93
CA LYS A 274 -3.74 10.89 -19.86
C LYS A 274 -4.36 10.06 -18.74
N LEU A 275 -5.63 10.33 -18.41
CA LEU A 275 -6.36 9.76 -17.28
C LEU A 275 -7.44 8.74 -17.70
N GLY A 276 -7.48 8.32 -18.96
CA GLY A 276 -8.56 7.48 -19.50
C GLY A 276 -8.80 6.18 -18.71
N ASP A 277 -7.74 5.55 -18.20
CA ASP A 277 -7.80 4.35 -17.37
C ASP A 277 -8.48 4.58 -15.99
N LEU A 278 -8.57 5.84 -15.54
CA LEU A 278 -9.10 6.25 -14.25
C LEU A 278 -10.51 6.83 -14.38
N ILE A 279 -10.70 7.79 -15.28
CA ILE A 279 -11.96 8.54 -15.41
C ILE A 279 -12.90 8.01 -16.49
N GLY A 280 -12.43 7.15 -17.40
CA GLY A 280 -13.18 6.77 -18.61
C GLY A 280 -14.54 6.10 -18.36
N LYS A 281 -14.80 5.60 -17.15
CA LYS A 281 -16.12 5.09 -16.73
C LYS A 281 -17.16 6.21 -16.53
N TYR A 282 -16.72 7.44 -16.32
CA TYR A 282 -17.54 8.56 -15.83
C TYR A 282 -17.65 9.74 -16.80
N ILE A 283 -16.86 9.77 -17.87
CA ILE A 283 -16.78 10.89 -18.83
C ILE A 283 -17.00 10.47 -20.28
#